data_AF-A0A7J4FE83-F1
#
_entry.id   AF-A0A7J4FE83-F1
#
_cell.length_a   1.000
_cell.length_b   1.000
_cell.length_c   1.000
_cell.angle_alpha   90.00
_cell.angle_beta   90.00
_cell.angle_gamma   90.00
#
_symmetry.space_group_name_H-M   'P 1'
#
loop_
_entity.id
_entity.type
_entity.pdbx_description
1 polymer ?
#
loop_
_entity_poly.entity_id
_entity_poly.type
_entity_poly.pdbx_seq_one_letter_code
_entity_poly.pdbx_strand_id
1 'polypeptide(L)'
;MALLVDDLPIEGAVKDVLRKSGIVSLYPPQEAAIKAGALEGRNLVLASPTASGKTLVAELCALRHVLEMNGKVLYLTPLRALAQEKYETFLRYRTLRKRSGRPIRVGISTGDYDSSSPWLGRFDVIIATNEKCLAPSEEVIVIDRDGVDVTPIGELFDVLAKDSTAIRRGNVIDLVPTSAVYTLSYDEKRNKVVISEVECVTKVVNDREGLVRLRLETGRELLATADHKVFAMREGELAKVESGGALGEPVAVLRDSRGVFHGRLAEEDVLRRLCENGMARSFFGEFDGEVDPDRLARALVNDRRPYRRARELAKYYLKIRAAPLSAIVDIADEIGVREIRGLRRDSAERVPRLLRLTEDLGKILGYYVSEGTLCGSKKPYGYRCLRLSVESGWVAHDIVRSIRRLGLPYKVRASSDGSRWEVRVVGRVFATLVGKVWRLGSSPSRKAIPRFAFFAPDAFVAGLVAGLLNGGAVPKPTAIEYPTRSRSLALQLALLLTRFDVHARIC
;
A
#
# COMPACT_ATOMS: atom_id res chain seq x y z
N MET A 1 11.00 47.04 -30.09
CA MET A 1 9.85 47.72 -29.45
C MET A 1 9.07 46.67 -28.68
N ALA A 2 8.59 46.99 -27.48
CA ALA A 2 7.74 46.06 -26.72
C ALA A 2 6.40 45.87 -27.45
N LEU A 3 5.91 44.63 -27.52
CA LEU A 3 4.62 44.33 -28.14
C LEU A 3 3.48 44.99 -27.35
N LEU A 4 2.63 45.80 -28.01
CA LEU A 4 1.50 46.47 -27.37
C LEU A 4 0.29 45.54 -27.28
N VAL A 5 -0.57 45.77 -26.30
CA VAL A 5 -1.85 45.05 -26.18
C VAL A 5 -2.71 45.22 -27.44
N ASP A 6 -2.61 46.37 -28.10
CA ASP A 6 -3.36 46.68 -29.32
C ASP A 6 -2.94 45.84 -30.52
N ASP A 7 -1.71 45.35 -30.52
CA ASP A 7 -1.17 44.51 -31.58
C ASP A 7 -1.55 43.02 -31.39
N LEU A 8 -2.16 42.66 -30.26
CA LEU A 8 -2.50 41.27 -29.98
C LEU A 8 -3.68 40.78 -30.84
N PRO A 9 -3.61 39.55 -31.39
CA PRO A 9 -4.70 38.95 -32.14
C PRO A 9 -5.75 38.37 -31.18
N ILE A 10 -6.47 39.25 -30.49
CA ILE A 10 -7.55 38.95 -29.54
C ILE A 10 -8.70 39.96 -29.70
N GLU A 11 -9.87 39.59 -29.21
CA GLU A 11 -11.08 40.44 -29.25
C GLU A 11 -10.88 41.84 -28.63
N GLY A 12 -11.41 42.88 -29.29
CA GLY A 12 -11.24 44.28 -28.86
C GLY A 12 -11.71 44.56 -27.44
N ALA A 13 -12.80 43.92 -27.01
CA ALA A 13 -13.31 44.04 -25.65
C ALA A 13 -12.32 43.50 -24.60
N VAL A 14 -11.53 42.47 -24.93
CA VAL A 14 -10.45 41.96 -24.06
C VAL A 14 -9.36 43.02 -23.93
N LYS A 15 -8.95 43.64 -25.03
CA LYS A 15 -7.96 44.73 -25.03
C LYS A 15 -8.41 45.88 -24.14
N ASP A 16 -9.68 46.26 -24.20
CA ASP A 16 -10.24 47.33 -23.36
C ASP A 16 -10.18 46.99 -21.87
N VAL A 17 -10.48 45.75 -21.48
CA VAL A 17 -10.37 45.30 -20.08
C VAL A 17 -8.91 45.32 -19.59
N LEU A 18 -7.96 44.91 -20.45
CA LEU A 18 -6.54 44.94 -20.14
C LEU A 18 -6.03 46.38 -19.94
N ARG A 19 -6.41 47.30 -20.84
CA ARG A 19 -6.06 48.73 -20.71
C ARG A 19 -6.63 49.35 -19.44
N LYS A 20 -7.90 49.07 -19.12
CA LYS A 20 -8.52 49.51 -17.85
C LYS A 20 -7.85 48.93 -16.61
N SER A 21 -7.18 47.78 -16.75
CA SER A 21 -6.39 47.15 -15.69
C SER A 21 -4.94 47.65 -15.65
N GLY A 22 -4.58 48.67 -16.45
CA GLY A 22 -3.25 49.28 -16.50
C GLY A 22 -2.24 48.53 -17.38
N ILE A 23 -2.67 47.53 -18.15
CA ILE A 23 -1.81 46.72 -19.00
C ILE A 23 -1.84 47.28 -20.42
N VAL A 24 -0.73 47.89 -20.85
CA VAL A 24 -0.60 48.57 -22.16
C VAL A 24 0.42 47.86 -23.08
N SER A 25 1.47 47.29 -22.50
CA SER A 25 2.51 46.54 -23.21
C SER A 25 2.84 45.24 -22.50
N LEU A 26 3.35 44.26 -23.26
CA LEU A 26 3.77 42.97 -22.72
C LEU A 26 5.24 42.99 -22.27
N TYR A 27 5.53 42.27 -21.19
CA TYR A 27 6.90 41.98 -20.78
C TYR A 27 7.58 41.01 -21.77
N PRO A 28 8.94 41.03 -21.87
CA PRO A 28 9.65 40.20 -22.82
C PRO A 28 9.30 38.69 -22.78
N PRO A 29 9.13 38.04 -21.60
CA PRO A 29 8.72 36.64 -21.55
C PRO A 29 7.29 36.40 -22.05
N GLN A 30 6.38 37.38 -21.86
CA GLN A 30 5.01 37.30 -22.36
C GLN A 30 5.01 37.43 -23.88
N GLU A 31 5.74 38.41 -24.43
CA GLU A 31 5.90 38.59 -25.87
C GLU A 31 6.49 37.35 -26.54
N ALA A 32 7.53 36.75 -25.94
CA ALA A 32 8.11 35.50 -26.40
C ALA A 32 7.08 34.36 -26.43
N ALA A 33 6.23 34.26 -25.40
CA ALA A 33 5.15 33.26 -25.36
C ALA A 33 4.12 33.48 -26.49
N ILE A 34 3.71 34.72 -26.75
CA ILE A 34 2.79 35.05 -27.84
C ILE A 34 3.41 34.67 -29.20
N LYS A 35 4.66 35.05 -29.44
CA LYS A 35 5.41 34.71 -30.67
C LYS A 35 5.64 33.21 -30.84
N ALA A 36 5.75 32.45 -29.74
CA ALA A 36 5.85 31.00 -29.76
C ALA A 36 4.50 30.30 -30.05
N GLY A 37 3.43 31.06 -30.29
CA GLY A 37 2.12 30.52 -30.65
C GLY A 37 1.21 30.22 -29.45
N ALA A 38 1.40 30.89 -28.29
CA ALA A 38 0.51 30.72 -27.13
C ALA A 38 -0.97 30.92 -27.47
N LEU A 39 -1.27 31.86 -28.38
CA LEU A 39 -2.64 32.15 -28.83
C LEU A 39 -3.10 31.32 -30.03
N GLU A 40 -2.26 30.41 -30.54
CA GLU A 40 -2.56 29.54 -31.69
C GLU A 40 -3.10 28.17 -31.26
N GLY A 41 -3.30 27.95 -29.95
CA GLY A 41 -3.76 26.67 -29.41
C GLY A 41 -2.66 25.60 -29.30
N ARG A 42 -1.38 26.00 -29.39
CA ARG A 42 -0.24 25.09 -29.19
C ARG A 42 0.02 24.86 -27.70
N ASN A 43 0.60 23.70 -27.37
CA ASN A 43 1.10 23.43 -26.03
C ASN A 43 2.38 24.24 -25.76
N LEU A 44 2.45 24.91 -24.61
CA LEU A 44 3.56 25.76 -24.22
C LEU A 44 3.98 25.52 -22.78
N VAL A 45 5.29 25.46 -22.52
CA VAL A 45 5.88 25.51 -21.18
C VAL A 45 6.55 26.86 -20.99
N LEU A 46 5.99 27.71 -20.13
CA LEU A 46 6.53 29.04 -19.84
C LEU A 46 7.33 29.04 -18.54
N ALA A 47 8.65 28.93 -18.65
CA ALA A 47 9.59 29.00 -17.52
C ALA A 47 10.18 30.41 -17.38
N SER A 48 9.61 31.23 -16.50
CA SER A 48 10.10 32.58 -16.22
C SER A 48 9.94 32.97 -14.74
N PRO A 49 10.65 33.98 -14.21
CA PRO A 49 10.54 34.41 -12.81
C PRO A 49 9.11 34.83 -12.40
N THR A 50 8.76 34.70 -11.12
CA THR A 50 7.39 34.91 -10.60
C THR A 50 6.81 36.30 -10.83
N ALA A 51 7.66 37.34 -10.94
CA ALA A 51 7.24 38.72 -11.22
C ALA A 51 7.10 39.07 -12.72
N SER A 52 7.44 38.15 -13.63
CA SER A 52 7.45 38.43 -15.09
C SER A 52 6.08 38.28 -15.78
N GLY A 53 5.00 38.08 -15.01
CA GLY A 53 3.63 38.11 -15.52
C GLY A 53 3.17 36.87 -16.29
N LYS A 54 3.62 35.66 -15.91
CA LYS A 54 3.17 34.38 -16.49
C LYS A 54 1.63 34.23 -16.50
N THR A 55 0.98 34.71 -15.45
CA THR A 55 -0.47 34.64 -15.27
C THR A 55 -1.21 35.30 -16.44
N LEU A 56 -0.73 36.46 -16.92
CA LEU A 56 -1.37 37.17 -18.02
C LEU A 56 -1.38 36.34 -19.32
N VAL A 57 -0.30 35.60 -19.60
CA VAL A 57 -0.27 34.70 -20.77
C VAL A 57 -1.34 33.63 -20.65
N ALA A 58 -1.46 33.01 -19.48
CA ALA A 58 -2.51 32.01 -19.22
C ALA A 58 -3.92 32.60 -19.31
N GLU A 59 -4.13 33.83 -18.80
CA GLU A 59 -5.40 34.56 -18.91
C GLU A 59 -5.77 34.85 -20.38
N LEU A 60 -4.81 35.32 -21.20
CA LEU A 60 -5.03 35.59 -22.63
C LEU A 60 -5.42 34.31 -23.39
N CYS A 61 -4.71 33.21 -23.15
CA CYS A 61 -5.06 31.91 -23.74
C CYS A 61 -6.46 31.46 -23.31
N ALA A 62 -6.80 31.63 -22.03
CA ALA A 62 -8.10 31.27 -21.50
C ALA A 62 -9.24 32.08 -22.14
N LEU A 63 -9.08 33.40 -22.21
CA LEU A 63 -10.08 34.30 -22.81
C LEU A 63 -10.29 34.01 -24.28
N ARG A 64 -9.21 33.81 -25.04
CA ARG A 64 -9.29 33.45 -26.46
C ARG A 64 -10.06 32.14 -26.65
N HIS A 65 -9.75 31.12 -25.86
CA HIS A 65 -10.43 29.83 -25.95
C HIS A 65 -11.93 29.93 -25.63
N VAL A 66 -12.30 30.72 -24.61
CA VAL A 66 -13.70 30.92 -24.21
C VAL A 66 -14.48 31.77 -25.21
N LEU A 67 -13.91 32.88 -25.69
CA LEU A 67 -14.62 33.87 -26.52
C LEU A 67 -14.65 33.51 -28.00
N GLU A 68 -13.53 33.02 -28.54
CA GLU A 68 -13.39 32.78 -29.99
C GLU A 68 -13.67 31.32 -30.37
N MET A 69 -13.28 30.37 -29.51
CA MET A 69 -13.44 28.93 -29.77
C MET A 69 -14.66 28.31 -29.08
N ASN A 70 -15.38 29.11 -28.27
CA ASN A 70 -16.52 28.65 -27.46
C ASN A 70 -16.18 27.43 -26.57
N GLY A 71 -14.92 27.34 -26.14
CA GLY A 71 -14.40 26.26 -25.32
C GLY A 71 -14.51 26.53 -23.82
N LYS A 72 -13.91 25.64 -23.01
CA LYS A 72 -13.85 25.75 -21.55
C LYS A 72 -12.40 25.70 -21.08
N VAL A 73 -12.11 26.37 -19.97
CA VAL A 73 -10.75 26.45 -19.41
C VAL A 73 -10.74 25.89 -17.99
N LEU A 74 -9.79 25.00 -17.71
CA LEU A 74 -9.46 24.56 -16.36
C LEU A 74 -8.13 25.21 -15.94
N TYR A 75 -8.17 26.02 -14.88
CA TYR A 75 -7.01 26.70 -14.31
C TYR A 75 -6.67 26.09 -12.95
N LEU A 76 -5.53 25.40 -12.88
CA LEU A 76 -5.11 24.70 -11.66
C LEU A 76 -4.20 25.57 -10.79
N THR A 77 -4.48 25.63 -9.50
CA THR A 77 -3.62 26.28 -8.50
C THR A 77 -3.21 25.27 -7.42
N PRO A 78 -2.07 25.49 -6.75
CA PRO A 78 -1.60 24.57 -5.72
C PRO A 78 -2.27 24.78 -4.35
N LEU A 79 -2.91 25.94 -4.10
CA LEU A 79 -3.48 26.28 -2.78
C LEU A 79 -4.86 26.93 -2.92
N ARG A 80 -5.75 26.72 -1.93
CA ARG A 80 -7.10 27.33 -1.87
C ARG A 80 -7.05 28.86 -1.89
N ALA A 81 -6.10 29.45 -1.15
CA ALA A 81 -5.89 30.89 -1.17
C ALA A 81 -5.52 31.41 -2.58
N LEU A 82 -4.68 30.68 -3.32
CA LEU A 82 -4.31 31.05 -4.68
C LEU A 82 -5.45 30.82 -5.67
N ALA A 83 -6.27 29.77 -5.48
CA ALA A 83 -7.48 29.59 -6.28
C ALA A 83 -8.44 30.77 -6.08
N GLN A 84 -8.63 31.21 -4.84
CA GLN A 84 -9.47 32.36 -4.52
C GLN A 84 -8.93 33.65 -5.17
N GLU A 85 -7.62 33.90 -5.07
CA GLU A 85 -6.96 35.04 -5.72
C GLU A 85 -7.16 35.02 -7.24
N LYS A 86 -7.00 33.84 -7.87
CA LYS A 86 -7.22 33.70 -9.31
C LYS A 86 -8.69 33.79 -9.67
N TYR A 87 -9.60 33.32 -8.82
CA TYR A 87 -11.03 33.47 -9.03
C TYR A 87 -11.41 34.95 -9.09
N GLU A 88 -10.97 35.74 -8.13
CA GLU A 88 -11.18 37.19 -8.13
C GLU A 88 -10.54 37.88 -9.34
N THR A 89 -9.37 37.42 -9.77
CA THR A 89 -8.71 37.90 -11.00
C THR A 89 -9.59 37.64 -12.22
N PHE A 90 -10.08 36.41 -12.40
CA PHE A 90 -10.92 36.04 -13.54
C PHE A 90 -12.33 36.64 -13.48
N LEU A 91 -12.85 37.01 -12.31
CA LEU A 91 -14.14 37.69 -12.17
C LEU A 91 -14.20 39.03 -12.94
N ARG A 92 -13.06 39.70 -13.12
CA ARG A 92 -12.96 40.96 -13.89
C ARG A 92 -13.42 40.80 -15.34
N TYR A 93 -13.28 39.59 -15.89
CA TYR A 93 -13.66 39.26 -17.26
C TYR A 93 -15.15 38.91 -17.42
N ARG A 94 -15.95 38.88 -16.34
CA ARG A 94 -17.41 38.62 -16.42
C ARG A 94 -18.18 39.67 -17.23
N THR A 95 -17.60 40.87 -17.39
CA THR A 95 -18.15 41.96 -18.19
C THR A 95 -18.11 41.66 -19.69
N LEU A 96 -17.21 40.76 -20.12
CA LEU A 96 -17.08 40.32 -21.50
C LEU A 96 -18.24 39.41 -21.90
N ARG A 97 -18.67 39.53 -23.16
CA ARG A 97 -19.78 38.76 -23.73
C ARG A 97 -19.25 37.79 -24.77
N LYS A 98 -19.66 36.54 -24.66
CA LYS A 98 -19.41 35.52 -25.69
C LYS A 98 -20.24 35.86 -26.94
N ARG A 99 -19.92 35.22 -28.08
CA ARG A 99 -20.73 35.30 -29.33
C ARG A 99 -22.22 35.00 -29.11
N SER A 100 -22.55 34.18 -28.11
CA SER A 100 -23.94 33.87 -27.71
C SER A 100 -24.64 34.99 -26.91
N GLY A 101 -24.00 36.14 -26.68
CA GLY A 101 -24.50 37.23 -25.85
C GLY A 101 -24.42 36.96 -24.33
N ARG A 102 -24.06 35.75 -23.91
CA ARG A 102 -23.94 35.37 -22.49
C ARG A 102 -22.62 35.89 -21.90
N PRO A 103 -22.61 36.30 -20.62
CA PRO A 103 -21.37 36.66 -19.94
C PRO A 103 -20.45 35.45 -19.77
N ILE A 104 -19.15 35.70 -19.62
CA ILE A 104 -18.21 34.68 -19.16
C ILE A 104 -18.60 34.25 -17.75
N ARG A 105 -18.80 32.96 -17.54
CA ARG A 105 -19.09 32.39 -16.21
C ARG A 105 -17.82 31.78 -15.63
N VAL A 106 -17.36 32.31 -14.51
CA VAL A 106 -16.21 31.80 -13.77
C VAL A 106 -16.70 31.03 -12.55
N GLY A 107 -16.20 29.81 -12.36
CA GLY A 107 -16.46 28.96 -11.20
C GLY A 107 -15.17 28.58 -10.50
N ILE A 108 -15.26 28.29 -9.21
CA ILE A 108 -14.16 27.82 -8.37
C ILE A 108 -14.55 26.48 -7.74
N SER A 109 -13.63 25.53 -7.75
CA SER A 109 -13.78 24.18 -7.22
C SER A 109 -12.55 23.81 -6.41
N THR A 110 -12.56 24.21 -5.14
CA THR A 110 -11.46 23.99 -4.20
C THR A 110 -11.72 22.83 -3.24
N GLY A 111 -12.53 21.84 -3.64
CA GLY A 111 -13.01 20.83 -2.69
C GLY A 111 -13.54 19.51 -3.23
N ASP A 112 -13.98 19.40 -4.50
CA ASP A 112 -14.79 18.24 -4.94
C ASP A 112 -14.30 17.64 -6.28
N TYR A 113 -13.29 16.76 -6.22
CA TYR A 113 -12.84 15.96 -7.38
C TYR A 113 -13.67 14.69 -7.61
N ASP A 114 -14.39 14.26 -6.58
CA ASP A 114 -14.99 12.92 -6.47
C ASP A 114 -16.47 12.83 -6.87
N SER A 115 -17.10 13.97 -7.18
CA SER A 115 -18.41 14.00 -7.82
C SER A 115 -18.22 14.35 -9.27
N SER A 116 -18.94 13.68 -10.19
CA SER A 116 -19.28 14.35 -11.43
C SER A 116 -19.89 15.68 -11.01
N SER A 117 -19.31 16.79 -11.44
CA SER A 117 -19.82 18.11 -11.12
C SER A 117 -20.57 18.64 -12.35
N PRO A 118 -21.79 18.16 -12.69
CA PRO A 118 -22.57 18.70 -13.80
C PRO A 118 -22.75 20.22 -13.68
N TRP A 119 -22.79 20.72 -12.44
CA TRP A 119 -22.83 22.14 -12.14
C TRP A 119 -21.60 22.90 -12.66
N LEU A 120 -20.41 22.28 -12.76
CA LEU A 120 -19.23 22.88 -13.38
C LEU A 120 -19.40 23.06 -14.90
N GLY A 121 -20.23 22.24 -15.53
CA GLY A 121 -20.60 22.38 -16.94
C GLY A 121 -21.23 23.74 -17.27
N ARG A 122 -21.75 24.46 -16.27
CA ARG A 122 -22.26 25.83 -16.44
C ARG A 122 -21.18 26.91 -16.42
N PHE A 123 -19.92 26.63 -16.12
CA PHE A 123 -18.86 27.65 -16.17
C PHE A 123 -18.01 27.52 -17.41
N ASP A 124 -17.46 28.65 -17.86
CA ASP A 124 -16.57 28.76 -19.01
C ASP A 124 -15.10 28.72 -18.57
N VAL A 125 -14.80 29.25 -17.37
CA VAL A 125 -13.50 29.13 -16.69
C VAL A 125 -13.71 28.50 -15.32
N ILE A 126 -12.97 27.43 -15.02
CA ILE A 126 -13.02 26.68 -13.77
C ILE A 126 -11.67 26.75 -13.10
N ILE A 127 -11.62 27.21 -11.85
CA ILE A 127 -10.39 27.28 -11.06
C ILE A 127 -10.43 26.20 -10.01
N ALA A 128 -9.40 25.36 -9.93
CA ALA A 128 -9.38 24.22 -9.01
C ALA A 128 -8.04 24.07 -8.27
N THR A 129 -8.08 23.52 -7.06
CA THR A 129 -6.90 23.30 -6.22
C THR A 129 -6.49 21.86 -6.17
N ASN A 130 -5.23 21.57 -6.41
CA ASN A 130 -4.76 20.22 -6.17
C ASN A 130 -4.53 19.96 -4.67
N GLU A 131 -4.98 18.78 -4.24
CA GLU A 131 -4.55 18.00 -3.07
C GLU A 131 -5.30 18.15 -1.74
N LYS A 132 -5.50 16.98 -1.10
CA LYS A 132 -6.01 16.74 0.26
C LYS A 132 -5.13 15.67 0.88
N CYS A 133 -4.73 15.83 2.15
CA CYS A 133 -3.67 14.99 2.71
C CYS A 133 -4.06 14.31 4.03
N LEU A 134 -3.46 13.15 4.27
CA LEU A 134 -3.40 12.48 5.57
C LEU A 134 -2.07 12.83 6.25
N ALA A 135 -2.03 12.76 7.57
CA ALA A 135 -0.75 12.85 8.27
C ALA A 135 0.14 11.63 7.91
N PRO A 136 1.48 11.79 7.85
CA PRO A 136 2.38 10.70 7.45
C PRO A 136 2.33 9.48 8.39
N SER A 137 1.87 9.68 9.63
CA SER A 137 1.67 8.63 10.63
C SER A 137 0.38 7.82 10.44
N GLU A 138 -0.55 8.28 9.59
CA GLU A 138 -1.82 7.59 9.38
C GLU A 138 -1.61 6.25 8.70
N GLU A 139 -2.32 5.25 9.21
CA GLU A 139 -2.17 3.86 8.80
C GLU A 139 -3.09 3.55 7.63
N VAL A 140 -2.51 2.99 6.57
CA VAL A 140 -3.23 2.61 5.35
C VAL A 140 -3.10 1.11 5.09
N ILE A 141 -4.15 0.53 4.52
CA ILE A 141 -4.15 -0.86 4.08
C ILE A 141 -3.43 -0.91 2.72
N VAL A 142 -2.42 -1.77 2.63
CA VAL A 142 -1.62 -1.97 1.42
C VAL A 142 -1.72 -3.43 1.01
N ILE A 143 -2.08 -3.66 -0.24
CA ILE A 143 -2.24 -4.99 -0.81
C ILE A 143 -1.26 -5.10 -1.98
N ASP A 144 -0.37 -6.08 -1.91
CA ASP A 144 0.60 -6.40 -2.96
C ASP A 144 0.69 -7.92 -3.16
N ARG A 145 1.70 -8.38 -3.90
CA ARG A 145 1.94 -9.80 -4.20
C ARG A 145 2.18 -10.69 -2.97
N ASP A 146 2.65 -10.13 -1.86
CA ASP A 146 2.92 -10.85 -0.62
C ASP A 146 1.66 -10.93 0.27
N GLY A 147 0.64 -10.13 -0.04
CA GLY A 147 -0.66 -10.11 0.62
C GLY A 147 -1.01 -8.73 1.16
N VAL A 148 -1.73 -8.70 2.28
CA VAL A 148 -2.24 -7.47 2.91
C VAL A 148 -1.34 -7.06 4.06
N ASP A 149 -1.05 -5.76 4.17
CA ASP A 149 -0.38 -5.14 5.30
C ASP A 149 -1.10 -3.86 5.74
N VAL A 150 -0.77 -3.39 6.93
CA VAL A 150 -1.21 -2.09 7.46
C VAL A 150 0.03 -1.33 7.92
N THR A 151 0.31 -0.21 7.25
CA THR A 151 1.54 0.58 7.41
C THR A 151 1.24 2.07 7.42
N PRO A 152 2.04 2.91 8.09
CA PRO A 152 1.93 4.36 7.94
C PRO A 152 2.10 4.78 6.48
N ILE A 153 1.28 5.71 6.00
CA ILE A 153 1.31 6.20 4.62
C ILE A 153 2.64 6.89 4.28
N GLY A 154 3.29 7.52 5.27
CA GLY A 154 4.63 8.08 5.11
C GLY A 154 5.69 6.98 4.87
N GLU A 155 5.60 5.86 5.60
CA GLU A 155 6.50 4.72 5.38
C GLU A 155 6.23 4.06 4.01
N LEU A 156 4.97 3.95 3.59
CA LEU A 156 4.62 3.48 2.25
C LEU A 156 5.26 4.36 1.17
N PHE A 157 5.14 5.69 1.31
CA PHE A 157 5.78 6.63 0.40
C PHE A 157 7.29 6.43 0.32
N ASP A 158 7.96 6.30 1.47
CA ASP A 158 9.42 6.11 1.53
C ASP A 158 9.87 4.77 0.94
N VAL A 159 9.06 3.72 1.06
CA VAL A 159 9.30 2.42 0.41
C VAL A 159 9.16 2.56 -1.11
N LEU A 160 8.06 3.14 -1.58
CA LEU A 160 7.79 3.31 -3.02
C LEU A 160 8.80 4.24 -3.68
N ALA A 161 9.27 5.27 -2.98
CA ALA A 161 10.25 6.23 -3.50
C ALA A 161 11.56 5.58 -3.98
N LYS A 162 11.89 4.37 -3.49
CA LYS A 162 13.12 3.66 -3.88
C LYS A 162 13.06 3.11 -5.30
N ASP A 163 11.87 2.70 -5.74
CA ASP A 163 11.67 1.95 -6.99
C ASP A 163 10.61 2.61 -7.90
N SER A 164 10.14 3.81 -7.58
CA SER A 164 9.10 4.54 -8.35
C SER A 164 9.65 5.72 -9.14
N THR A 165 8.91 6.13 -10.17
CA THR A 165 9.21 7.37 -10.89
C THR A 165 8.63 8.54 -10.10
N ALA A 166 9.50 9.46 -9.67
CA ALA A 166 9.11 10.65 -8.90
C ALA A 166 8.89 11.86 -9.82
N ILE A 167 7.68 12.43 -9.78
CA ILE A 167 7.32 13.66 -10.50
C ILE A 167 7.22 14.78 -9.46
N ARG A 168 8.05 15.83 -9.61
CA ARG A 168 8.06 16.97 -8.69
C ARG A 168 7.33 18.16 -9.29
N ARG A 169 6.34 18.69 -8.57
CA ARG A 169 5.52 19.85 -8.97
C ARG A 169 5.46 20.86 -7.82
N GLY A 170 6.41 21.79 -7.79
CA GLY A 170 6.49 22.77 -6.70
C GLY A 170 6.82 22.08 -5.36
N ASN A 171 5.90 22.16 -4.40
CA ASN A 171 6.01 21.50 -3.10
C ASN A 171 5.40 20.09 -3.08
N VAL A 172 4.94 19.59 -4.21
CA VAL A 172 4.29 18.29 -4.35
C VAL A 172 5.25 17.29 -4.98
N ILE A 173 5.26 16.07 -4.44
CA ILE A 173 6.01 14.94 -4.98
C ILE A 173 5.03 13.80 -5.22
N ASP A 174 4.87 13.43 -6.47
CA ASP A 174 4.05 12.29 -6.88
C ASP A 174 4.95 11.09 -7.19
N LEU A 175 4.58 9.93 -6.66
CA LEU A 175 5.22 8.65 -6.96
C LEU A 175 4.22 7.77 -7.72
N VAL A 176 4.60 7.35 -8.92
CA VAL A 176 3.87 6.33 -9.67
C VAL A 176 4.53 4.98 -9.38
N PRO A 177 3.83 4.05 -8.69
CA PRO A 177 4.38 2.72 -8.38
C PRO A 177 4.79 1.98 -9.65
N THR A 178 5.98 1.36 -9.66
CA THR A 178 6.44 0.51 -10.77
C THR A 178 5.89 -0.91 -10.72
N SER A 179 5.42 -1.33 -9.54
CA SER A 179 4.72 -2.59 -9.32
C SER A 179 3.31 -2.29 -8.83
N ALA A 180 2.35 -3.13 -9.23
CA ALA A 180 0.96 -2.96 -8.82
C ALA A 180 0.82 -3.01 -7.30
N VAL A 181 0.23 -1.95 -6.75
CA VAL A 181 -0.12 -1.81 -5.33
C VAL A 181 -1.61 -1.50 -5.28
N TYR A 182 -2.30 -2.11 -4.34
CA TYR A 182 -3.74 -1.94 -4.17
C TYR A 182 -4.08 -1.51 -2.74
N THR A 183 -5.27 -0.98 -2.56
CA THR A 183 -5.84 -0.65 -1.24
C THR A 183 -7.34 -0.98 -1.21
N LEU A 184 -8.00 -0.78 -0.07
CA LEU A 184 -9.45 -0.88 0.02
C LEU A 184 -10.10 0.45 -0.31
N SER A 185 -11.18 0.40 -1.08
CA SER A 185 -12.03 1.54 -1.38
C SER A 185 -13.50 1.17 -1.21
N TYR A 186 -14.36 2.18 -1.14
CA TYR A 186 -15.81 2.02 -1.11
C TYR A 186 -16.40 2.41 -2.46
N ASP A 187 -17.02 1.46 -3.15
CA ASP A 187 -17.76 1.67 -4.40
C ASP A 187 -19.17 2.14 -4.08
N GLU A 188 -19.41 3.44 -4.20
CA GLU A 188 -20.69 4.11 -3.93
C GLU A 188 -21.83 3.55 -4.78
N LYS A 189 -21.56 3.15 -6.04
CA LYS A 189 -22.60 2.64 -6.95
C LYS A 189 -23.07 1.25 -6.54
N ARG A 190 -22.15 0.43 -6.03
CA ARG A 190 -22.43 -0.95 -5.62
C ARG A 190 -22.73 -1.07 -4.13
N ASN A 191 -22.51 -0.01 -3.36
CA ASN A 191 -22.54 -0.01 -1.89
C ASN A 191 -21.70 -1.18 -1.32
N LYS A 192 -20.47 -1.31 -1.80
CA LYS A 192 -19.56 -2.42 -1.46
C LYS A 192 -18.13 -1.95 -1.31
N VAL A 193 -17.40 -2.63 -0.43
CA VAL A 193 -15.94 -2.50 -0.35
C VAL A 193 -15.32 -3.27 -1.50
N VAL A 194 -14.35 -2.65 -2.18
CA VAL A 194 -13.61 -3.25 -3.30
C VAL A 194 -12.11 -3.04 -3.12
N ILE A 195 -11.31 -3.84 -3.82
CA ILE A 195 -9.86 -3.64 -3.93
C ILE A 195 -9.61 -2.74 -5.14
N SER A 196 -8.92 -1.63 -4.94
CA SER A 196 -8.61 -0.64 -5.97
C SER A 196 -7.10 -0.48 -6.13
N GLU A 197 -6.64 -0.34 -7.37
CA GLU A 197 -5.24 -0.06 -7.68
C GLU A 197 -4.87 1.36 -7.26
N VAL A 198 -3.65 1.51 -6.73
CA VAL A 198 -3.07 2.79 -6.34
C VAL A 198 -2.29 3.32 -7.54
N GLU A 199 -2.89 4.26 -8.27
CA GLU A 199 -2.26 4.87 -9.45
C GLU A 199 -1.09 5.79 -9.10
N CYS A 200 -1.17 6.47 -7.95
CA CYS A 200 -0.19 7.44 -7.51
C CYS A 200 -0.20 7.58 -5.98
N VAL A 201 0.97 7.82 -5.38
CA VAL A 201 1.10 8.24 -3.99
C VAL A 201 1.72 9.63 -3.94
N THR A 202 0.98 10.59 -3.40
CA THR A 202 1.37 12.00 -3.39
C THR A 202 1.81 12.45 -2.00
N LYS A 203 2.90 13.21 -1.94
CA LYS A 203 3.40 13.88 -0.74
C LYS A 203 3.45 15.39 -0.96
N VAL A 204 2.76 16.12 -0.11
CA VAL A 204 2.83 17.58 -0.04
C VAL A 204 3.86 17.97 1.00
N VAL A 205 4.85 18.76 0.60
CA VAL A 205 5.96 19.23 1.43
C VAL A 205 5.66 20.65 1.91
N ASN A 206 6.05 20.98 3.15
CA ASN A 206 5.87 22.30 3.74
C ASN A 206 4.42 22.80 3.76
N ASP A 207 3.47 21.89 4.00
CA ASP A 207 2.09 22.28 4.22
C ASP A 207 1.97 23.07 5.53
N ARG A 208 1.37 24.26 5.45
CA ARG A 208 1.08 25.13 6.60
C ARG A 208 -0.37 25.00 7.05
N GLU A 209 -1.18 24.19 6.36
CA GLU A 209 -2.55 23.92 6.77
C GLU A 209 -2.58 23.06 8.03
N GLY A 210 -3.53 23.39 8.92
CA GLY A 210 -3.70 22.67 10.17
C GLY A 210 -4.32 21.29 9.94
N LEU A 211 -3.80 20.28 10.64
CA LEU A 211 -4.41 18.96 10.70
C LEU A 211 -5.55 18.94 11.72
N VAL A 212 -6.67 18.32 11.35
CA VAL A 212 -7.80 18.04 12.24
C VAL A 212 -7.74 16.56 12.63
N ARG A 213 -7.89 16.30 13.93
CA ARG A 213 -8.02 14.94 14.45
C ARG A 213 -9.49 14.61 14.65
N LEU A 214 -10.00 13.66 13.87
CA LEU A 214 -11.28 13.02 14.11
C LEU A 214 -11.10 11.87 15.09
N ARG A 215 -11.83 11.88 16.20
CA ARG A 215 -11.89 10.77 17.18
C ARG A 215 -13.30 10.22 17.18
N LEU A 216 -13.44 8.95 16.87
CA LEU A 216 -14.72 8.24 16.92
C LEU A 216 -14.91 7.62 18.31
N GLU A 217 -16.16 7.45 18.74
CA GLU A 217 -16.50 6.77 20.00
C GLU A 217 -15.96 5.33 20.07
N THR A 218 -15.77 4.71 18.90
CA THR A 218 -15.15 3.38 18.76
C THR A 218 -13.66 3.35 19.12
N GLY A 219 -13.03 4.50 19.41
CA GLY A 219 -11.59 4.64 19.65
C GLY A 219 -10.74 4.82 18.38
N ARG A 220 -11.36 4.72 17.19
CA ARG A 220 -10.67 5.03 15.93
C ARG A 220 -10.35 6.51 15.83
N GLU A 221 -9.18 6.83 15.31
CA GLU A 221 -8.75 8.19 15.04
C GLU A 221 -8.36 8.34 13.56
N LEU A 222 -8.54 9.54 13.01
CA LEU A 222 -8.04 9.94 11.70
C LEU A 222 -7.43 11.35 11.82
N LEU A 223 -6.16 11.50 11.45
CA LEU A 223 -5.49 12.79 11.38
C LEU A 223 -5.30 13.23 9.92
N ALA A 224 -6.05 14.25 9.49
CA ALA A 224 -6.07 14.69 8.10
C ALA A 224 -6.20 16.22 8.01
N THR A 225 -6.02 16.79 6.81
CA THR A 225 -6.35 18.20 6.56
C THR A 225 -7.86 18.44 6.81
N ALA A 226 -8.24 19.66 7.22
CA ALA A 226 -9.62 19.99 7.58
C ALA A 226 -10.63 19.79 6.44
N ASP A 227 -10.16 19.79 5.20
CA ASP A 227 -10.93 19.62 3.97
C ASP A 227 -10.88 18.18 3.42
N HIS A 228 -10.16 17.28 4.10
CA HIS A 228 -10.12 15.86 3.76
C HIS A 228 -11.53 15.27 3.87
N LYS A 229 -11.99 14.56 2.85
CA LYS A 229 -13.35 14.03 2.83
C LYS A 229 -13.45 12.70 3.56
N VAL A 230 -14.47 12.60 4.40
CA VAL A 230 -14.90 11.34 5.02
C VAL A 230 -16.34 11.05 4.61
N PHE A 231 -16.73 9.79 4.63
CA PHE A 231 -18.14 9.43 4.47
C PHE A 231 -18.85 9.55 5.81
N ALA A 232 -19.90 10.35 5.87
CA ALA A 232 -20.74 10.53 7.05
C ALA A 232 -22.22 10.34 6.69
N MET A 233 -23.01 9.88 7.65
CA MET A 233 -24.45 9.69 7.48
C MET A 233 -25.17 11.04 7.65
N ARG A 234 -25.84 11.52 6.60
CA ARG A 234 -26.69 12.72 6.64
C ARG A 234 -28.05 12.42 6.03
N GLU A 235 -29.11 12.79 6.73
CA GLU A 235 -30.49 12.61 6.26
C GLU A 235 -30.81 11.15 5.86
N GLY A 236 -30.14 10.17 6.49
CA GLY A 236 -30.30 8.75 6.19
C GLY A 236 -29.47 8.23 5.00
N GLU A 237 -28.67 9.09 4.36
CA GLU A 237 -27.80 8.74 3.25
C GLU A 237 -26.32 8.94 3.56
N LEU A 238 -25.46 8.19 2.86
CA LEU A 238 -24.02 8.32 2.98
C LEU A 238 -23.54 9.50 2.13
N ALA A 239 -23.04 10.55 2.76
CA ALA A 239 -22.54 11.74 2.08
C ALA A 239 -21.05 11.96 2.36
N LYS A 240 -20.31 12.51 1.39
CA LYS A 240 -18.93 12.96 1.61
C LYS A 240 -18.94 14.31 2.30
N VAL A 241 -18.36 14.39 3.50
CA VAL A 241 -18.27 15.60 4.31
C VAL A 241 -16.80 15.92 4.57
N GLU A 242 -16.43 17.21 4.60
CA GLU A 242 -15.10 17.63 5.02
C GLU A 242 -14.85 17.22 6.49
N SER A 243 -13.64 16.78 6.81
CA SER A 243 -13.28 16.28 8.14
C SER A 243 -13.57 17.31 9.23
N GLY A 244 -13.29 18.60 9.00
CA GLY A 244 -13.62 19.68 9.93
C GLY A 244 -15.12 19.85 10.19
N GLY A 245 -15.98 19.41 9.27
CA GLY A 245 -17.44 19.52 9.34
C GLY A 245 -18.17 18.22 9.73
N ALA A 246 -17.43 17.16 10.06
CA ALA A 246 -17.98 15.85 10.41
C ALA A 246 -18.27 15.67 11.92
N LEU A 247 -18.08 16.71 12.74
CA LEU A 247 -18.25 16.62 14.18
C LEU A 247 -19.71 16.30 14.55
N GLY A 248 -19.92 15.24 15.32
CA GLY A 248 -21.24 14.79 15.76
C GLY A 248 -21.99 13.93 14.73
N GLU A 249 -21.45 13.77 13.52
CA GLU A 249 -22.06 12.95 12.47
C GLU A 249 -21.57 11.49 12.57
N PRO A 250 -22.42 10.48 12.33
CA PRO A 250 -21.96 9.09 12.21
C PRO A 250 -21.05 8.93 11.00
N VAL A 251 -19.77 8.63 11.22
CA VAL A 251 -18.79 8.39 10.16
C VAL A 251 -18.75 6.92 9.76
N ALA A 252 -18.69 6.66 8.45
CA ALA A 252 -18.61 5.32 7.90
C ALA A 252 -17.29 4.65 8.26
N VAL A 253 -17.35 3.38 8.67
CA VAL A 253 -16.18 2.56 8.98
C VAL A 253 -16.33 1.20 8.31
N LEU A 254 -15.19 0.55 8.03
CA LEU A 254 -15.18 -0.82 7.53
C LEU A 254 -15.79 -1.74 8.57
N ARG A 255 -16.93 -2.35 8.23
CA ARG A 255 -17.58 -3.39 9.03
C ARG A 255 -17.23 -4.78 8.52
N ASP A 256 -17.49 -5.05 7.26
CA ASP A 256 -17.36 -6.38 6.67
C ASP A 256 -16.35 -6.36 5.53
N SER A 257 -15.34 -7.23 5.62
CA SER A 257 -14.33 -7.39 4.57
C SER A 257 -14.47 -8.69 3.78
N ARG A 258 -15.47 -9.54 4.04
CA ARG A 258 -15.63 -10.86 3.37
C ARG A 258 -15.73 -10.76 1.85
N GLY A 259 -16.29 -9.66 1.34
CA GLY A 259 -16.37 -9.39 -0.10
C GLY A 259 -14.99 -9.25 -0.78
N VAL A 260 -13.96 -8.85 -0.04
CA VAL A 260 -12.59 -8.63 -0.55
C VAL A 260 -11.57 -9.61 0.01
N PHE A 261 -11.72 -10.01 1.28
CA PHE A 261 -10.84 -10.91 2.01
C PHE A 261 -11.55 -12.22 2.31
N HIS A 262 -11.20 -13.26 1.55
CA HIS A 262 -11.76 -14.61 1.65
C HIS A 262 -10.76 -15.63 1.10
N GLY A 263 -11.02 -16.92 1.35
CA GLY A 263 -10.15 -18.03 0.98
C GLY A 263 -9.95 -18.17 -0.53
N ARG A 264 -8.90 -17.54 -1.05
CA ARG A 264 -8.42 -17.66 -2.45
C ARG A 264 -7.09 -18.40 -2.54
N LEU A 265 -6.37 -18.50 -1.43
CA LEU A 265 -5.08 -19.17 -1.33
C LEU A 265 -5.23 -20.39 -0.43
N ALA A 266 -5.13 -21.60 -0.98
CA ALA A 266 -5.26 -22.84 -0.20
C ALA A 266 -3.91 -23.34 0.36
N GLU A 267 -2.81 -23.01 -0.31
CA GLU A 267 -1.48 -23.56 -0.03
C GLU A 267 -0.41 -22.50 -0.32
N GLU A 268 0.71 -22.53 0.40
CA GLU A 268 1.90 -21.72 0.13
C GLU A 268 2.99 -22.60 -0.52
N ASP A 269 3.50 -22.21 -1.69
CA ASP A 269 4.66 -22.86 -2.32
C ASP A 269 5.96 -22.39 -1.65
N VAL A 270 6.42 -23.16 -0.67
CA VAL A 270 7.62 -22.92 0.13
C VAL A 270 8.85 -22.71 -0.75
N LEU A 271 8.97 -23.46 -1.85
CA LEU A 271 10.11 -23.32 -2.77
C LEU A 271 10.10 -21.94 -3.42
N ARG A 272 8.98 -21.55 -4.03
CA ARG A 272 8.84 -20.24 -4.69
C ARG A 272 9.07 -19.11 -3.70
N ARG A 273 8.45 -19.17 -2.52
CA ARG A 273 8.60 -18.16 -1.47
C ARG A 273 10.03 -18.00 -0.98
N LEU A 274 10.77 -19.09 -0.81
CA LEU A 274 12.20 -19.04 -0.45
C LEU A 274 13.04 -18.43 -1.58
N CYS A 275 12.75 -18.76 -2.84
CA CYS A 275 13.44 -18.20 -4.00
C CYS A 275 13.19 -16.70 -4.15
N GLU A 276 11.93 -16.26 -4.09
CA GLU A 276 11.51 -14.85 -4.14
C GLU A 276 12.15 -14.00 -3.05
N ASN A 277 12.40 -14.59 -1.88
CA ASN A 277 13.06 -13.92 -0.76
C ASN A 277 14.60 -14.10 -0.75
N GLY A 278 15.20 -14.49 -1.88
CA GLY A 278 16.65 -14.57 -2.06
C GLY A 278 17.34 -15.71 -1.29
N MET A 279 16.59 -16.74 -0.89
CA MET A 279 17.08 -17.84 -0.03
C MET A 279 17.36 -19.14 -0.78
N ALA A 280 17.21 -19.15 -2.10
CA ALA A 280 17.36 -20.34 -2.94
C ALA A 280 18.68 -21.11 -2.73
N ARG A 281 19.77 -20.41 -2.40
CA ARG A 281 21.10 -21.01 -2.16
C ARG A 281 21.25 -21.67 -0.78
N SER A 282 20.32 -21.41 0.14
CA SER A 282 20.40 -21.87 1.55
C SER A 282 19.68 -23.19 1.78
N PHE A 283 18.90 -23.66 0.81
CA PHE A 283 17.98 -24.79 0.94
C PHE A 283 18.06 -25.72 -0.26
N PHE A 284 17.57 -26.94 -0.06
CA PHE A 284 17.56 -28.00 -1.06
C PHE A 284 16.13 -28.50 -1.26
N GLY A 285 15.80 -28.88 -2.48
CA GLY A 285 14.55 -29.58 -2.81
C GLY A 285 14.83 -31.05 -3.05
N GLU A 286 14.04 -31.92 -2.44
CA GLU A 286 14.00 -33.35 -2.73
C GLU A 286 13.04 -33.61 -3.88
N PHE A 287 13.48 -34.39 -4.87
CA PHE A 287 12.74 -34.63 -6.11
C PHE A 287 12.73 -36.12 -6.48
N ASP A 288 11.67 -36.55 -7.15
CA ASP A 288 11.51 -37.95 -7.57
C ASP A 288 11.83 -38.17 -9.06
N GLY A 289 11.68 -37.12 -9.88
CA GLY A 289 11.89 -37.17 -11.32
C GLY A 289 13.36 -37.23 -11.73
N GLU A 290 13.58 -37.60 -12.99
CA GLU A 290 14.90 -37.62 -13.59
C GLU A 290 15.36 -36.21 -13.98
N VAL A 291 16.66 -35.95 -13.81
CA VAL A 291 17.26 -34.67 -14.18
C VAL A 291 18.55 -34.94 -14.94
N ASP A 292 18.67 -34.34 -16.13
CA ASP A 292 19.90 -34.39 -16.92
C ASP A 292 21.10 -33.86 -16.09
N PRO A 293 22.14 -34.70 -15.87
CA PRO A 293 23.33 -34.28 -15.14
C PRO A 293 24.00 -33.02 -15.71
N ASP A 294 24.00 -32.84 -17.03
CA ASP A 294 24.66 -31.69 -17.67
C ASP A 294 23.78 -30.43 -17.57
N ARG A 295 22.44 -30.54 -17.60
CA ARG A 295 21.50 -29.45 -17.22
C ARG A 295 21.75 -28.99 -15.78
N LEU A 296 21.78 -29.92 -14.83
CA LEU A 296 22.04 -29.60 -13.42
C LEU A 296 23.45 -29.03 -13.21
N ALA A 297 24.46 -29.57 -13.90
CA ALA A 297 25.82 -29.06 -13.84
C ALA A 297 25.89 -27.60 -14.31
N ARG A 298 25.24 -27.26 -15.44
CA ARG A 298 25.16 -25.88 -15.95
C ARG A 298 24.55 -24.92 -14.93
N ALA A 299 23.44 -25.31 -14.29
CA ALA A 299 22.80 -24.49 -13.25
C ALA A 299 23.66 -24.31 -11.98
N LEU A 300 24.65 -25.18 -11.76
CA LEU A 300 25.58 -25.10 -10.63
C LEU A 300 26.86 -24.30 -10.94
N VAL A 301 27.12 -23.95 -12.20
CA VAL A 301 28.27 -23.13 -12.60
C VAL A 301 28.10 -21.71 -12.06
N ASN A 302 29.18 -21.16 -11.51
CA ASN A 302 29.33 -19.76 -11.16
C ASN A 302 30.83 -19.43 -11.05
N ASP A 303 31.18 -18.17 -10.80
CA ASP A 303 32.58 -17.71 -10.71
C ASP A 303 33.45 -18.50 -9.72
N ARG A 304 32.83 -19.14 -8.72
CA ARG A 304 33.53 -19.95 -7.70
C ARG A 304 33.58 -21.44 -8.03
N ARG A 305 32.91 -21.90 -9.09
CA ARG A 305 32.74 -23.32 -9.40
C ARG A 305 32.88 -23.61 -10.90
N PRO A 306 34.07 -24.07 -11.34
CA PRO A 306 34.28 -24.53 -12.73
C PRO A 306 33.36 -25.69 -13.10
N TYR A 307 33.06 -25.84 -14.40
CA TYR A 307 32.15 -26.86 -14.93
C TYR A 307 32.50 -28.28 -14.47
N ARG A 308 33.79 -28.67 -14.49
CA ARG A 308 34.24 -29.99 -14.02
C ARG A 308 33.77 -30.31 -12.59
N ARG A 309 33.96 -29.37 -11.66
CA ARG A 309 33.47 -29.51 -10.26
C ARG A 309 31.95 -29.49 -10.19
N ALA A 310 31.29 -28.66 -10.99
CA ALA A 310 29.83 -28.61 -11.06
C ALA A 310 29.22 -29.95 -11.51
N ARG A 311 29.84 -30.63 -12.47
CA ARG A 311 29.43 -31.95 -12.96
C ARG A 311 29.59 -33.06 -11.92
N GLU A 312 30.67 -33.06 -11.16
CA GLU A 312 30.86 -33.98 -10.02
C GLU A 312 29.80 -33.77 -8.93
N LEU A 313 29.49 -32.51 -8.62
CA LEU A 313 28.42 -32.14 -7.69
C LEU A 313 27.03 -32.52 -8.19
N ALA A 314 26.75 -32.32 -9.48
CA ALA A 314 25.49 -32.73 -10.10
C ALA A 314 25.28 -34.24 -9.92
N LYS A 315 26.29 -35.07 -10.24
CA LYS A 315 26.23 -36.52 -10.01
C LYS A 315 25.93 -36.88 -8.55
N TYR A 316 26.56 -36.18 -7.60
CA TYR A 316 26.28 -36.37 -6.18
C TYR A 316 24.83 -36.01 -5.80
N TYR A 317 24.31 -34.87 -6.28
CA TYR A 317 22.95 -34.43 -6.00
C TYR A 317 21.88 -35.34 -6.61
N LEU A 318 22.11 -35.85 -7.81
CA LEU A 318 21.24 -36.86 -8.42
C LEU A 318 21.22 -38.15 -7.62
N LYS A 319 22.39 -38.61 -7.13
CA LYS A 319 22.49 -39.81 -6.28
C LYS A 319 21.67 -39.70 -5.00
N ILE A 320 21.63 -38.53 -4.38
CA ILE A 320 20.86 -38.29 -3.14
C ILE A 320 19.44 -37.74 -3.40
N ARG A 321 19.02 -37.63 -4.67
CA ARG A 321 17.74 -37.06 -5.11
C ARG A 321 17.39 -35.72 -4.48
N ALA A 322 18.39 -34.85 -4.36
CA ALA A 322 18.20 -33.52 -3.80
C ALA A 322 19.26 -32.54 -4.26
N ALA A 323 18.82 -31.35 -4.69
CA ALA A 323 19.68 -30.31 -5.23
C ALA A 323 19.33 -28.93 -4.65
N PRO A 324 20.26 -27.95 -4.69
CA PRO A 324 19.99 -26.59 -4.23
C PRO A 324 18.80 -25.98 -4.98
N LEU A 325 17.91 -25.28 -4.28
CA LEU A 325 16.73 -24.67 -4.93
C LEU A 325 17.12 -23.75 -6.07
N SER A 326 18.23 -23.01 -5.92
CA SER A 326 18.76 -22.12 -6.96
C SER A 326 19.13 -22.82 -8.27
N ALA A 327 19.28 -24.15 -8.28
CA ALA A 327 19.63 -24.92 -9.47
C ALA A 327 18.45 -25.70 -10.06
N ILE A 328 17.33 -25.79 -9.33
CA ILE A 328 16.17 -26.60 -9.74
C ILE A 328 14.85 -25.82 -9.74
N VAL A 329 14.83 -24.54 -9.37
CA VAL A 329 13.60 -23.74 -9.27
C VAL A 329 12.80 -23.73 -10.57
N ASP A 330 13.46 -23.58 -11.72
CA ASP A 330 12.80 -23.49 -13.02
C ASP A 330 12.26 -24.84 -13.53
N ILE A 331 12.67 -25.94 -12.88
CA ILE A 331 12.31 -27.31 -13.28
C ILE A 331 11.59 -28.05 -12.15
N ALA A 332 11.27 -27.36 -11.06
CA ALA A 332 10.81 -27.99 -9.83
C ALA A 332 9.50 -28.77 -10.03
N ASP A 333 8.63 -28.28 -10.92
CA ASP A 333 7.38 -28.93 -11.30
C ASP A 333 7.65 -30.16 -12.18
N GLU A 334 8.53 -30.05 -13.18
CA GLU A 334 8.92 -31.15 -14.08
C GLU A 334 9.49 -32.35 -13.31
N ILE A 335 10.37 -32.08 -12.35
CA ILE A 335 11.11 -33.11 -11.61
C ILE A 335 10.35 -33.57 -10.34
N GLY A 336 9.17 -33.00 -10.07
CA GLY A 336 8.35 -33.34 -8.92
C GLY A 336 9.03 -33.08 -7.59
N VAL A 337 9.49 -31.86 -7.33
CA VAL A 337 10.02 -31.47 -6.01
C VAL A 337 8.89 -31.52 -4.98
N ARG A 338 9.04 -32.34 -3.92
CA ARG A 338 8.00 -32.56 -2.90
C ARG A 338 8.32 -31.98 -1.54
N GLU A 339 9.59 -32.02 -1.13
CA GLU A 339 10.01 -31.58 0.20
C GLU A 339 11.20 -30.62 0.11
N ILE A 340 11.25 -29.70 1.07
CA ILE A 340 12.30 -28.70 1.20
C ILE A 340 13.06 -28.98 2.50
N ARG A 341 14.39 -28.95 2.42
CA ARG A 341 15.27 -29.23 3.55
C ARG A 341 16.43 -28.24 3.67
N GLY A 342 17.03 -28.21 4.86
CA GLY A 342 18.25 -27.45 5.15
C GLY A 342 19.53 -28.03 4.53
N LEU A 343 20.68 -27.51 4.95
CA LEU A 343 22.00 -28.02 4.55
C LEU A 343 22.31 -29.37 5.24
N ARG A 344 23.36 -30.08 4.80
CA ARG A 344 23.74 -31.46 5.19
C ARG A 344 23.73 -31.82 6.69
N ARG A 345 23.79 -30.84 7.62
CA ARG A 345 23.68 -31.04 9.08
C ARG A 345 22.24 -30.98 9.62
N ASP A 346 21.30 -30.52 8.81
CA ASP A 346 19.89 -30.26 9.11
C ASP A 346 18.97 -31.20 8.28
N SER A 347 19.51 -32.28 7.70
CA SER A 347 18.86 -33.10 6.65
C SER A 347 17.68 -33.95 7.13
N ALA A 348 17.48 -34.10 8.44
CA ALA A 348 16.34 -34.83 8.99
C ALA A 348 15.06 -33.97 9.07
N GLU A 349 15.18 -32.65 8.86
CA GLU A 349 14.10 -31.69 9.05
C GLU A 349 13.60 -31.22 7.68
N ARG A 350 12.43 -31.73 7.31
CA ARG A 350 11.80 -31.53 6.01
C ARG A 350 10.47 -30.80 6.18
N VAL A 351 10.16 -29.95 5.21
CA VAL A 351 8.87 -29.25 5.11
C VAL A 351 8.30 -29.53 3.73
N PRO A 352 7.01 -29.86 3.60
CA PRO A 352 6.38 -30.00 2.29
C PRO A 352 6.59 -28.74 1.42
N ARG A 353 6.85 -28.92 0.13
CA ARG A 353 6.92 -27.82 -0.83
C ARG A 353 5.62 -27.05 -0.86
N LEU A 354 4.50 -27.76 -0.95
CA LEU A 354 3.16 -27.19 -0.93
C LEU A 354 2.60 -27.30 0.49
N LEU A 355 2.66 -26.20 1.23
CA LEU A 355 2.22 -26.15 2.61
C LEU A 355 0.75 -25.72 2.68
N ARG A 356 -0.14 -26.65 3.01
CA ARG A 356 -1.57 -26.36 3.14
C ARG A 356 -1.86 -25.38 4.26
N LEU A 357 -2.67 -24.36 3.95
CA LEU A 357 -3.16 -23.38 4.91
C LEU A 357 -4.32 -23.98 5.71
N THR A 358 -3.96 -24.81 6.69
CA THR A 358 -4.90 -25.51 7.59
C THR A 358 -5.11 -24.76 8.90
N GLU A 359 -6.13 -25.14 9.65
CA GLU A 359 -6.34 -24.65 11.02
C GLU A 359 -5.12 -24.91 11.92
N ASP A 360 -4.49 -26.08 11.84
CA ASP A 360 -3.33 -26.44 12.66
C ASP A 360 -2.11 -25.55 12.33
N LEU A 361 -1.89 -25.21 11.05
CA LEU A 361 -0.84 -24.25 10.67
C LEU A 361 -1.18 -22.85 11.20
N GLY A 362 -2.44 -22.41 11.05
CA GLY A 362 -2.93 -21.17 11.62
C GLY A 362 -2.62 -21.08 13.11
N LYS A 363 -2.98 -22.09 13.89
CA LYS A 363 -2.73 -22.16 15.34
C LYS A 363 -1.26 -21.97 15.69
N ILE A 364 -0.36 -22.70 15.03
CA ILE A 364 1.08 -22.59 15.31
C ILE A 364 1.59 -21.18 15.03
N LEU A 365 1.14 -20.54 13.95
CA LEU A 365 1.52 -19.17 13.64
C LEU A 365 0.91 -18.20 14.67
N GLY A 366 -0.32 -18.43 15.12
CA GLY A 366 -0.97 -17.62 16.16
C GLY A 366 -0.24 -17.68 17.48
N TYR A 367 0.05 -18.90 17.96
CA TYR A 367 0.88 -19.11 19.15
C TYR A 367 2.28 -18.53 19.01
N TYR A 368 2.86 -18.51 17.80
CA TYR A 368 4.12 -17.84 17.57
C TYR A 368 4.00 -16.32 17.74
N VAL A 369 2.95 -15.73 17.19
CA VAL A 369 2.76 -14.28 17.23
C VAL A 369 2.57 -13.82 18.69
N SER A 370 1.83 -14.57 19.50
CA SER A 370 1.62 -14.27 20.93
C SER A 370 2.83 -14.63 21.80
N GLU A 371 3.25 -15.91 21.80
CA GLU A 371 4.14 -16.50 22.81
C GLU A 371 5.49 -16.98 22.24
N GLY A 372 5.73 -16.71 20.96
CA GLY A 372 6.84 -17.28 20.22
C GLY A 372 8.09 -16.43 20.15
N THR A 373 9.24 -17.09 20.12
CA THR A 373 10.55 -16.50 19.80
C THR A 373 11.28 -17.35 18.77
N LEU A 374 12.05 -16.70 17.89
CA LEU A 374 12.92 -17.41 16.95
C LEU A 374 14.28 -17.64 17.60
N CYS A 375 14.73 -18.90 17.58
CA CYS A 375 16.04 -19.28 18.07
C CYS A 375 17.05 -19.35 16.91
N GLY A 376 18.20 -18.70 17.04
CA GLY A 376 19.26 -18.67 16.01
C GLY A 376 20.62 -18.28 16.59
N SER A 377 21.66 -18.23 15.77
CA SER A 377 22.99 -17.72 16.18
C SER A 377 23.34 -16.42 15.43
N LYS A 378 24.23 -15.60 15.98
CA LYS A 378 24.75 -14.35 15.36
C LYS A 378 25.69 -14.58 14.15
N LYS A 379 25.71 -15.75 13.51
CA LYS A 379 26.59 -16.14 12.38
C LYS A 379 25.76 -16.82 11.26
N PRO A 380 26.27 -17.01 10.01
CA PRO A 380 25.51 -16.84 8.75
C PRO A 380 24.39 -17.85 8.47
N TYR A 381 24.14 -18.79 9.37
CA TYR A 381 23.24 -19.94 9.20
C TYR A 381 21.78 -19.66 9.57
N GLY A 382 21.45 -18.49 10.15
CA GLY A 382 20.07 -18.04 10.35
C GLY A 382 19.31 -18.70 11.52
N TYR A 383 17.97 -18.73 11.44
CA TYR A 383 17.09 -19.32 12.45
C TYR A 383 17.14 -20.84 12.41
N ARG A 384 17.11 -21.48 13.59
CA ARG A 384 17.22 -22.93 13.79
C ARG A 384 15.96 -23.56 14.33
N CYS A 385 15.15 -22.84 15.10
CA CYS A 385 13.87 -23.34 15.56
C CYS A 385 12.94 -22.19 15.97
N LEU A 386 11.66 -22.51 15.98
CA LEU A 386 10.61 -21.78 16.67
C LEU A 386 10.60 -22.24 18.13
N ARG A 387 10.50 -21.32 19.10
CA ARG A 387 10.28 -21.66 20.51
C ARG A 387 9.00 -20.97 20.98
N LEU A 388 8.06 -21.76 21.48
CA LEU A 388 6.79 -21.32 22.07
C LEU A 388 6.86 -21.61 23.57
N SER A 389 6.69 -20.59 24.41
CA SER A 389 6.74 -20.74 25.87
C SER A 389 5.39 -20.38 26.46
N VAL A 390 4.72 -21.32 27.12
CA VAL A 390 3.34 -21.14 27.63
C VAL A 390 3.21 -21.63 29.06
N GLU A 391 2.28 -21.06 29.82
CA GLU A 391 2.03 -21.44 31.22
C GLU A 391 0.91 -22.50 31.36
N SER A 392 0.06 -22.65 30.34
CA SER A 392 -1.02 -23.63 30.32
C SER A 392 -0.61 -24.94 29.66
N GLY A 393 -0.74 -26.05 30.39
CA GLY A 393 -0.50 -27.40 29.86
C GLY A 393 -1.47 -27.79 28.73
N TRP A 394 -2.71 -27.29 28.77
CA TRP A 394 -3.68 -27.50 27.68
C TRP A 394 -3.23 -26.80 26.40
N VAL A 395 -2.76 -25.54 26.50
CA VAL A 395 -2.19 -24.80 25.36
C VAL A 395 -0.98 -25.53 24.79
N ALA A 396 -0.08 -26.02 25.67
CA ALA A 396 1.06 -26.82 25.23
C ALA A 396 0.64 -28.10 24.47
N HIS A 397 -0.42 -28.78 24.93
CA HIS A 397 -0.96 -29.95 24.25
C HIS A 397 -1.56 -29.60 22.89
N ASP A 398 -2.33 -28.51 22.78
CA ASP A 398 -2.93 -28.04 21.53
C ASP A 398 -1.86 -27.66 20.49
N ILE A 399 -0.79 -26.99 20.93
CA ILE A 399 0.40 -26.71 20.11
C ILE A 399 1.02 -28.03 19.60
N VAL A 400 1.30 -28.98 20.49
CA VAL A 400 1.94 -30.26 20.11
C VAL A 400 1.04 -31.06 19.15
N ARG A 401 -0.27 -31.08 19.38
CA ARG A 401 -1.24 -31.73 18.50
C ARG A 401 -1.22 -31.11 17.10
N SER A 402 -1.22 -29.79 17.01
CA SER A 402 -1.16 -29.05 15.74
C SER A 402 0.14 -29.36 14.99
N ILE A 403 1.28 -29.33 15.69
CA ILE A 403 2.60 -29.65 15.12
C ILE A 403 2.66 -31.08 14.57
N ARG A 404 2.15 -32.06 15.32
CA ARG A 404 2.11 -33.47 14.91
C ARG A 404 1.31 -33.66 13.62
N ARG A 405 0.17 -33.00 13.49
CA ARG A 405 -0.70 -33.09 12.30
C ARG A 405 -0.05 -32.51 11.05
N LEU A 406 0.82 -31.51 11.21
CA LEU A 406 1.62 -30.96 10.12
C LEU A 406 2.87 -31.79 9.81
N GLY A 407 3.18 -32.82 10.60
CA GLY A 407 4.39 -33.63 10.43
C GLY A 407 5.69 -32.86 10.69
N LEU A 408 5.66 -31.75 11.42
CA LEU A 408 6.85 -30.94 11.69
C LEU A 408 7.65 -31.52 12.88
N PRO A 409 8.99 -31.55 12.80
CA PRO A 409 9.81 -32.06 13.90
C PRO A 409 9.79 -31.11 15.10
N TYR A 410 9.71 -31.66 16.31
CA TYR A 410 9.56 -30.85 17.52
C TYR A 410 10.19 -31.46 18.77
N LYS A 411 10.38 -30.60 19.78
CA LYS A 411 10.82 -30.98 21.13
C LYS A 411 9.93 -30.30 22.16
N VAL A 412 9.66 -30.98 23.27
CA VAL A 412 8.87 -30.43 24.39
C VAL A 412 9.71 -30.53 25.66
N ARG A 413 9.66 -29.49 26.49
CA ARG A 413 10.22 -29.47 27.85
C ARG A 413 9.18 -28.85 28.77
N ALA A 414 8.97 -29.45 29.94
CA ALA A 414 8.22 -28.84 31.02
C ALA A 414 9.20 -28.43 32.13
N SER A 415 8.90 -27.37 32.85
CA SER A 415 9.57 -27.05 34.12
C SER A 415 9.29 -28.15 35.15
N SER A 416 10.16 -28.27 36.16
CA SER A 416 10.07 -29.31 37.20
C SER A 416 8.77 -29.25 38.01
N ASP A 417 8.19 -28.06 38.14
CA ASP A 417 6.92 -27.78 38.81
C ASP A 417 5.69 -27.83 37.89
N GLY A 418 5.89 -28.08 36.58
CA GLY A 418 4.82 -28.15 35.58
C GLY A 418 4.15 -26.81 35.24
N SER A 419 4.62 -25.69 35.81
CA SER A 419 4.05 -24.35 35.63
C SER A 419 4.36 -23.74 34.25
N ARG A 420 5.39 -24.25 33.56
CA ARG A 420 5.83 -23.71 32.27
C ARG A 420 6.19 -24.80 31.28
N TRP A 421 5.71 -24.63 30.06
CA TRP A 421 5.94 -25.53 28.94
C TRP A 421 6.69 -24.80 27.84
N GLU A 422 7.74 -25.43 27.34
CA GLU A 422 8.50 -24.98 26.17
C GLU A 422 8.33 -25.99 25.05
N VAL A 423 7.65 -25.58 23.97
CA VAL A 423 7.50 -26.36 22.75
C VAL A 423 8.38 -25.75 21.66
N ARG A 424 9.25 -26.54 21.05
CA ARG A 424 10.13 -26.10 19.97
C ARG A 424 9.81 -26.81 18.68
N VAL A 425 9.41 -26.07 17.64
CA VAL A 425 9.39 -26.59 16.26
C VAL A 425 10.81 -26.51 15.73
N VAL A 426 11.45 -27.67 15.59
CA VAL A 426 12.86 -27.73 15.19
C VAL A 426 12.93 -27.59 13.68
N GLY A 427 13.85 -26.75 13.23
CA GLY A 427 14.33 -26.76 11.88
C GLY A 427 14.31 -25.45 11.14
N ARG A 428 15.29 -25.34 10.25
CA ARG A 428 15.67 -24.07 9.64
C ARG A 428 14.69 -23.62 8.58
N VAL A 429 14.07 -24.55 7.86
CA VAL A 429 13.13 -24.23 6.77
C VAL A 429 11.93 -23.50 7.36
N PHE A 430 11.22 -24.13 8.31
CA PHE A 430 10.03 -23.55 8.94
C PHE A 430 10.35 -22.28 9.73
N ALA A 431 11.44 -22.25 10.49
CA ALA A 431 11.84 -21.04 11.23
C ALA A 431 12.23 -19.88 10.29
N THR A 432 12.78 -20.17 9.12
CA THR A 432 13.07 -19.16 8.09
C THR A 432 11.80 -18.67 7.40
N LEU A 433 10.82 -19.55 7.16
CA LEU A 433 9.52 -19.14 6.65
C LEU A 433 8.87 -18.13 7.59
N VAL A 434 8.74 -18.48 8.87
CA VAL A 434 8.17 -17.61 9.92
C VAL A 434 8.92 -16.28 10.04
N GLY A 435 10.25 -16.33 10.11
CA GLY A 435 11.05 -15.16 10.45
C GLY A 435 11.39 -14.23 9.30
N LYS A 436 11.67 -14.77 8.10
CA LYS A 436 12.23 -13.99 6.99
C LYS A 436 11.34 -13.92 5.76
N VAL A 437 10.53 -14.96 5.51
CA VAL A 437 9.61 -14.99 4.36
C VAL A 437 8.30 -14.34 4.73
N TRP A 438 7.59 -14.86 5.73
CA TRP A 438 6.34 -14.31 6.23
C TRP A 438 6.53 -13.15 7.22
N ARG A 439 7.77 -12.93 7.68
CA ARG A 439 8.21 -11.77 8.47
C ARG A 439 7.35 -11.51 9.72
N LEU A 440 6.99 -12.56 10.45
CA LEU A 440 6.11 -12.46 11.64
C LEU A 440 6.76 -11.80 12.87
N GLY A 441 7.97 -11.24 12.71
CA GLY A 441 8.72 -10.52 13.74
C GLY A 441 9.30 -11.39 14.84
N SER A 442 10.54 -11.11 15.25
CA SER A 442 11.22 -11.85 16.32
C SER A 442 11.15 -11.17 17.70
N SER A 443 10.66 -9.93 17.77
CA SER A 443 10.51 -9.14 19.00
C SER A 443 9.04 -8.77 19.23
N PRO A 444 8.58 -8.57 20.48
CA PRO A 444 7.19 -8.24 20.78
C PRO A 444 6.64 -7.02 20.01
N SER A 445 7.45 -5.97 19.82
CA SER A 445 7.07 -4.76 19.08
C SER A 445 7.03 -4.91 17.55
N ARG A 446 7.52 -6.03 17.02
CA ARG A 446 7.58 -6.31 15.58
C ARG A 446 6.72 -7.50 15.17
N LYS A 447 6.00 -8.10 16.12
CA LYS A 447 5.06 -9.18 15.84
C LYS A 447 4.03 -8.72 14.82
N ALA A 448 3.68 -9.59 13.88
CA ALA A 448 2.76 -9.31 12.79
C ALA A 448 2.06 -10.60 12.36
N ILE A 449 0.88 -10.45 11.75
CA ILE A 449 0.12 -11.52 11.09
C ILE A 449 0.75 -11.81 9.72
N PRO A 450 0.74 -13.07 9.23
CA PRO A 450 1.19 -13.36 7.88
C PRO A 450 0.34 -12.59 6.85
N ARG A 451 0.98 -11.82 5.96
CA ARG A 451 0.29 -10.97 4.98
C ARG A 451 -0.71 -11.74 4.09
N PHE A 452 -0.42 -12.99 3.78
CA PHE A 452 -1.30 -13.85 3.00
C PHE A 452 -2.56 -14.32 3.77
N ALA A 453 -2.60 -14.19 5.11
CA ALA A 453 -3.70 -14.70 5.94
C ALA A 453 -5.06 -14.12 5.54
N PHE A 454 -5.09 -12.89 5.05
CA PHE A 454 -6.30 -12.22 4.57
C PHE A 454 -6.93 -12.90 3.34
N PHE A 455 -6.16 -13.70 2.60
CA PHE A 455 -6.65 -14.49 1.47
C PHE A 455 -6.64 -16.00 1.75
N ALA A 456 -6.28 -16.43 2.96
CA ALA A 456 -6.26 -17.82 3.38
C ALA A 456 -7.69 -18.35 3.68
N PRO A 457 -7.90 -19.68 3.74
CA PRO A 457 -9.21 -20.26 4.05
C PRO A 457 -9.65 -19.92 5.47
N ASP A 458 -10.95 -19.84 5.72
CA ASP A 458 -11.48 -19.44 7.04
C ASP A 458 -10.98 -20.36 8.17
N ALA A 459 -10.77 -21.66 7.90
CA ALA A 459 -10.20 -22.59 8.85
C ALA A 459 -8.78 -22.20 9.30
N PHE A 460 -7.92 -21.76 8.38
CA PHE A 460 -6.59 -21.25 8.72
C PHE A 460 -6.69 -19.98 9.57
N VAL A 461 -7.55 -19.04 9.18
CA VAL A 461 -7.70 -17.77 9.89
C VAL A 461 -8.28 -17.97 11.28
N ALA A 462 -9.27 -18.84 11.42
CA ALA A 462 -9.82 -19.24 12.72
C ALA A 462 -8.75 -19.88 13.61
N GLY A 463 -7.92 -20.77 13.05
CA GLY A 463 -6.77 -21.33 13.76
C GLY A 463 -5.76 -20.26 14.20
N LEU A 464 -5.44 -19.30 13.32
CA LEU A 464 -4.53 -18.19 13.60
C LEU A 464 -5.04 -17.31 14.74
N VAL A 465 -6.31 -16.90 14.69
CA VAL A 465 -6.96 -16.11 15.73
C VAL A 465 -7.05 -16.91 17.03
N ALA A 466 -7.41 -18.20 16.98
CA ALA A 466 -7.43 -19.05 18.16
C ALA A 466 -6.05 -19.16 18.83
N GLY A 467 -4.97 -19.36 18.05
CA GLY A 467 -3.62 -19.42 18.59
C GLY A 467 -3.16 -18.12 19.24
N LEU A 468 -3.50 -16.97 18.63
CA LEU A 468 -3.28 -15.64 19.22
C LEU A 468 -4.00 -15.50 20.55
N LEU A 469 -5.32 -15.74 20.57
CA LEU A 469 -6.15 -15.51 21.75
C LEU A 469 -5.83 -16.47 22.89
N ASN A 470 -5.68 -17.77 22.59
CA ASN A 470 -5.32 -18.77 23.59
C ASN A 470 -3.91 -18.55 24.16
N GLY A 471 -3.02 -17.92 23.38
CA GLY A 471 -1.66 -17.64 23.79
C GLY A 471 -1.54 -16.41 24.69
N GLY A 472 -2.22 -15.31 24.35
CA GLY A 472 -1.96 -14.01 24.99
C GLY A 472 -3.19 -13.18 25.36
N ALA A 473 -4.42 -13.61 25.08
CA ALA A 473 -5.60 -12.84 25.44
C ALA A 473 -6.00 -12.99 26.91
N VAL A 474 -6.60 -11.93 27.45
CA VAL A 474 -7.13 -11.85 28.80
C VAL A 474 -8.66 -11.72 28.70
N PRO A 475 -9.43 -12.72 29.16
CA PRO A 475 -10.89 -12.61 29.18
C PRO A 475 -11.33 -11.57 30.22
N LYS A 476 -12.30 -10.74 29.85
CA LYS A 476 -13.02 -9.79 30.71
C LYS A 476 -14.51 -10.17 30.74
N PRO A 477 -15.30 -9.68 31.71
CA PRO A 477 -16.73 -10.02 31.81
C PRO A 477 -17.54 -9.76 30.53
N THR A 478 -17.17 -8.73 29.76
CA THR A 478 -17.91 -8.29 28.56
C THR A 478 -17.04 -8.19 27.31
N ALA A 479 -15.77 -8.59 27.38
CA ALA A 479 -14.82 -8.42 26.29
C ALA A 479 -13.66 -9.43 26.36
N ILE A 480 -12.90 -9.51 25.27
CA ILE A 480 -11.61 -10.20 25.24
C ILE A 480 -10.56 -9.12 24.96
N GLU A 481 -9.58 -8.99 25.85
CA GLU A 481 -8.46 -8.06 25.66
C GLU A 481 -7.24 -8.80 25.14
N TYR A 482 -6.62 -8.28 24.08
CA TYR A 482 -5.35 -8.82 23.57
C TYR A 482 -4.25 -7.76 23.68
N PRO A 483 -3.39 -7.82 24.72
CA PRO A 483 -2.30 -6.87 24.90
C PRO A 483 -1.19 -7.09 23.86
N THR A 484 -0.74 -6.03 23.20
CA THR A 484 0.38 -6.10 22.26
C THR A 484 1.24 -4.84 22.30
N ARG A 485 2.56 -5.00 22.11
CA ARG A 485 3.50 -3.87 21.89
C ARG A 485 3.66 -3.51 20.41
N SER A 486 3.03 -4.27 19.52
CA SER A 486 3.02 -4.03 18.08
C SER A 486 1.69 -3.40 17.69
N ARG A 487 1.73 -2.11 17.33
CA ARG A 487 0.56 -1.38 16.83
C ARG A 487 0.08 -1.94 15.49
N SER A 488 1.01 -2.30 14.60
CA SER A 488 0.71 -2.97 13.33
C SER A 488 -0.05 -4.29 13.56
N LEU A 489 0.36 -5.11 14.55
CA LEU A 489 -0.39 -6.33 14.88
C LEU A 489 -1.82 -6.04 15.35
N ALA A 490 -2.01 -5.02 16.19
CA ALA A 490 -3.35 -4.65 16.67
C ALA A 490 -4.28 -4.30 15.50
N LEU A 491 -3.78 -3.55 14.51
CA LEU A 491 -4.54 -3.15 13.33
C LEU A 491 -4.77 -4.29 12.35
N GLN A 492 -3.74 -5.09 12.09
CA GLN A 492 -3.86 -6.30 11.26
C GLN A 492 -4.88 -7.26 11.86
N LEU A 493 -4.87 -7.46 13.18
CA LEU A 493 -5.83 -8.31 13.87
C LEU A 493 -7.25 -7.73 13.82
N ALA A 494 -7.40 -6.43 14.09
CA ALA A 494 -8.69 -5.75 13.98
C ALA A 494 -9.27 -5.88 12.55
N LEU A 495 -8.43 -5.70 11.52
CA LEU A 495 -8.82 -5.88 10.12
C LEU A 495 -9.17 -7.35 9.82
N LEU A 496 -8.37 -8.31 10.28
CA LEU A 496 -8.58 -9.74 10.02
C LEU A 496 -9.90 -10.24 10.65
N LEU A 497 -10.25 -9.73 11.84
CA LEU A 497 -11.48 -10.06 12.55
C LEU A 497 -12.75 -9.61 11.81
N THR A 498 -12.67 -8.58 10.96
CA THR A 498 -13.81 -8.16 10.12
C THR A 498 -14.26 -9.24 9.13
N ARG A 499 -13.43 -10.25 8.85
CA ARG A 499 -13.84 -11.44 8.07
C ARG A 499 -14.91 -12.28 8.77
N PHE A 500 -15.03 -12.14 10.09
CA PHE A 500 -15.99 -12.88 10.91
C PHE A 500 -17.07 -11.96 11.52
N ASP A 501 -17.24 -10.74 10.99
CA ASP A 501 -18.08 -9.67 11.58
C ASP A 501 -17.74 -9.41 13.07
N VAL A 502 -16.48 -9.62 13.46
CA VAL A 502 -15.96 -9.32 14.79
C VAL A 502 -15.22 -7.99 14.75
N HIS A 503 -15.58 -7.09 15.66
CA HIS A 503 -15.07 -5.73 15.70
C HIS A 503 -14.19 -5.52 16.94
N ALA A 504 -12.98 -5.03 16.73
CA ALA A 504 -12.07 -4.69 17.81
C ALA A 504 -12.00 -3.17 18.02
N ARG A 505 -11.86 -2.78 19.28
CA ARG A 505 -11.45 -1.43 19.68
C ARG A 505 -9.98 -1.46 20.05
N ILE A 506 -9.20 -0.54 19.50
CA ILE A 506 -7.78 -0.36 19.82
C ILE A 506 -7.72 0.80 20.83
N CYS A 507 -7.12 0.54 21.99
CA CYS A 507 -7.01 1.49 23.11
C CYS A 507 -5.56 1.86 23.37
#